data_AF-A0A412I950-F1
#
_entry.id   AF-A0A412I950-F1
#
_cell.length_a   1.000
_cell.length_b   1.000
_cell.length_c   1.000
_cell.angle_alpha   90.00
_cell.angle_beta   90.00
_cell.angle_gamma   90.00
#
_symmetry.space_group_name_H-M   'P 1'
#
loop_
_entity.id
_entity.type
_entity.pdbx_description
1 polymer ?
#
loop_
_entity_poly.entity_id
_entity_poly.type
_entity_poly.pdbx_seq_one_letter_code
_entity_poly.pdbx_strand_id
1 'polypeptide(L)' 'MAKKEKYIKLDKEKVKEIAEIKGVSVVTVYAALKFQTQTPLAMLIRAWALNHGGKLFEEAENPYEKVVTL' A
#
# COMPACT_ATOMS: atom_id res chain seq x y z
N MET A 1 -5.55 -18.59 8.28
CA MET A 1 -5.51 -17.18 8.71
C MET A 1 -5.82 -16.33 7.49
N ALA A 2 -6.96 -15.64 7.45
CA ALA A 2 -7.27 -14.73 6.36
C ALA A 2 -6.20 -13.62 6.34
N LYS A 3 -5.49 -13.45 5.22
CA LYS A 3 -4.57 -12.33 5.05
C LYS A 3 -5.45 -11.08 4.93
N LYS A 4 -5.58 -10.32 6.02
CA LYS A 4 -6.17 -8.99 5.97
C LYS A 4 -5.41 -8.19 4.91
N GLU A 5 -6.12 -7.67 3.92
CA GLU A 5 -5.47 -6.87 2.89
C GLU A 5 -4.86 -5.63 3.53
N LYS A 6 -3.64 -5.27 3.11
CA LYS A 6 -2.93 -4.09 3.61
C LYS A 6 -2.33 -3.30 2.48
N TYR A 7 -2.36 -1.98 2.62
CA TYR A 7 -1.78 -1.07 1.63
C TYR A 7 -1.28 0.21 2.28
N ILE A 8 -0.31 0.85 1.63
CA ILE A 8 0.16 2.19 1.99
C ILE A 8 -0.52 3.20 1.07
N LYS A 9 -1.26 4.14 1.63
CA LYS A 9 -1.79 5.30 0.90
C LYS A 9 -0.73 6.37 0.85
N LEU A 10 -0.44 6.87 -0.35
CA LEU A 10 0.53 7.92 -0.63
C LEU A 10 -0.02 8.83 -1.72
N ASP A 11 0.33 10.12 -1.66
CA ASP A 11 -0.10 11.09 -2.67
C ASP A 11 0.47 10.77 -4.06
N LYS A 12 -0.30 11.06 -5.11
CA LYS A 12 0.08 10.72 -6.50
C LYS A 12 1.40 11.36 -6.93
N GLU A 13 1.68 12.57 -6.46
CA GLU A 13 2.94 13.28 -6.75
C GLU A 13 4.12 12.56 -6.11
N LYS A 14 3.99 12.15 -4.84
CA LYS A 14 4.99 11.34 -4.12
C LYS A 14 5.21 9.97 -4.74
N VAL A 15 4.16 9.36 -5.29
CA VAL A 15 4.27 8.10 -6.06
C VAL A 15 5.13 8.28 -7.32
N LYS A 16 4.96 9.39 -8.04
CA LYS A 16 5.79 9.71 -9.22
C LYS A 16 7.24 10.00 -8.81
N GLU A 17 7.42 10.79 -7.75
CA GLU A 17 8.75 11.13 -7.21
C GLU A 17 9.57 9.88 -6.89
N ILE A 18 9.01 8.91 -6.16
CA ILE A 18 9.75 7.67 -5.87
C ILE A 18 9.96 6.79 -7.11
N ALA A 19 9.02 6.80 -8.05
CA ALA A 19 9.17 6.06 -9.30
C ALA A 19 10.41 6.56 -10.06
N GLU A 20 10.57 7.87 -10.15
CA GLU A 20 11.75 8.53 -10.76
C GLU A 20 13.03 8.24 -9.96
N ILE A 21 13.02 8.43 -8.64
CA ILE A 21 14.19 8.16 -7.76
C ILE A 21 14.69 6.71 -7.89
N LYS A 22 13.77 5.75 -8.02
CA LYS A 22 14.09 4.31 -8.10
C LYS A 22 14.22 3.80 -9.53
N GLY A 23 13.98 4.62 -10.54
CA GLY A 23 14.06 4.22 -11.95
C GLY A 23 13.05 3.12 -12.31
N VAL A 24 11.85 3.16 -11.71
CA VAL A 24 10.80 2.15 -11.94
C VAL A 24 9.52 2.80 -12.47
N SER A 25 8.62 1.98 -13.00
CA SER A 25 7.30 2.46 -13.39
C SER A 25 6.43 2.81 -12.16
N VAL A 26 5.51 3.75 -12.33
CA VAL A 26 4.49 4.08 -11.32
C VAL A 26 3.65 2.85 -10.92
N VAL A 27 3.38 1.93 -11.86
CA VAL A 27 2.65 0.68 -11.60
C VAL A 27 3.42 -0.22 -10.63
N THR A 28 4.75 -0.31 -10.79
CA THR A 28 5.63 -1.04 -9.89
C THR A 28 5.57 -0.48 -8.46
N VAL A 29 5.53 0.85 -8.33
CA VAL A 29 5.37 1.51 -7.02
C VAL A 29 4.03 1.13 -6.40
N TYR A 30 2.92 1.22 -7.14
CA TYR A 30 1.61 0.82 -6.62
C TYR A 30 1.55 -0.65 -6.19
N ALA A 31 2.16 -1.56 -6.96
CA ALA A 31 2.25 -2.97 -6.59
C ALA A 31 3.02 -3.17 -5.27
N ALA A 32 4.10 -2.42 -5.07
CA ALA A 32 4.85 -2.43 -3.83
C ALA A 32 4.03 -1.86 -2.65
N LEU A 33 3.31 -0.74 -2.84
CA LEU A 33 2.46 -0.11 -1.83
C LEU A 33 1.27 -0.99 -1.42
N LYS A 34 0.73 -1.79 -2.34
CA LYS A 34 -0.33 -2.80 -2.09
C LYS A 34 0.20 -4.14 -1.56
N PHE A 35 1.50 -4.22 -1.22
CA PHE A 35 2.14 -5.46 -0.75
C PHE A 35 2.01 -6.67 -1.70
N GLN A 36 1.76 -6.43 -3.00
CA GLN A 36 1.65 -7.49 -4.00
C GLN A 36 3.01 -8.14 -4.29
N THR A 37 4.11 -7.42 -4.02
CA THR A 37 5.48 -7.88 -4.21
C THR A 37 6.30 -7.80 -2.92
N GLN A 38 7.13 -8.82 -2.68
CA GLN A 38 7.95 -8.98 -1.47
C GLN A 38 9.45 -8.81 -1.72
N THR A 39 9.84 -8.20 -2.84
CA THR A 39 11.25 -8.02 -3.19
C THR A 39 11.93 -6.96 -2.30
N PRO A 40 13.28 -6.97 -2.16
CA PRO A 40 14.01 -5.93 -1.43
C PRO A 40 13.72 -4.51 -1.94
N LEU A 41 13.58 -4.34 -3.26
CA LEU A 41 13.19 -3.06 -3.86
C LEU A 41 11.80 -2.60 -3.41
N ALA A 42 10.82 -3.51 -3.37
CA ALA A 42 9.48 -3.20 -2.89
C ALA A 42 9.49 -2.81 -1.41
N MET A 43 10.35 -3.44 -0.60
CA MET A 43 10.55 -3.05 0.81
C MET A 43 11.11 -1.63 0.93
N LEU A 44 12.10 -1.27 0.11
CA LEU A 44 12.67 0.09 0.07
C LEU A 44 11.62 1.13 -0.36
N ILE A 45 10.79 0.79 -1.35
CA ILE A 45 9.69 1.66 -1.81
C ILE A 45 8.71 1.93 -0.67
N ARG A 46 8.31 0.88 0.06
CA ARG A 46 7.39 1.01 1.21
C ARG A 46 8.02 1.83 2.34
N ALA A 47 9.28 1.57 2.69
CA ALA A 47 9.98 2.31 3.73
C ALA A 47 10.08 3.81 3.40
N TRP A 48 10.44 4.14 2.15
CA TRP A 48 10.47 5.52 1.69
C TRP A 48 9.08 6.17 1.75
N ALA A 49 8.04 5.47 1.29
CA ALA A 49 6.67 5.98 1.30
C ALA A 49 6.21 6.35 2.72
N LEU A 50 6.47 5.49 3.71
CA LEU A 50 6.12 5.77 5.12
C LEU A 50 6.88 6.97 5.69
N ASN A 51 8.14 7.17 5.30
CA ASN A 51 8.93 8.33 5.72
C ASN A 51 8.49 9.65 5.07
N HIS A 52 7.74 9.60 3.97
CA HIS A 52 7.33 10.78 3.18
C HIS A 52 5.81 11.03 3.23
N GLY A 53 5.17 10.70 4.35
CA GLY A 53 3.76 10.98 4.60
C GLY A 53 2.79 9.86 4.21
N GLY A 54 3.31 8.71 3.76
CA GLY A 54 2.51 7.52 3.50
C GLY A 54 1.91 6.96 4.78
N LYS A 55 0.65 6.50 4.71
CA LYS A 55 -0.07 5.92 5.84
C LYS A 55 -0.42 4.47 5.55
N LEU A 56 -0.12 3.56 6.49
CA LEU A 56 -0.48 2.15 6.40
C LEU A 56 -1.94 1.97 6.78
N PHE A 57 -2.67 1.25 5.92
CA PHE A 57 -4.04 0.83 6.15
C PHE A 57 -4.09 -0.70 6.12
N GLU A 58 -4.92 -1.25 6.99
CA GLU A 58 -5.25 -2.68 7.03
C GLU A 58 -6.76 -2.81 6.96
N GLU A 59 -7.23 -3.86 6.31
CA GLU A 59 -8.64 -4.19 6.21
C GLU A 59 -9.24 -4.42 7.61
N ALA A 60 -10.29 -3.67 7.91
CA ALA A 60 -11.08 -3.81 9.12
C ALA A 60 -12.28 -4.71 8.84
N GLU A 61 -12.73 -5.44 9.86
CA GLU A 61 -13.98 -6.21 9.77
C GLU A 61 -15.16 -5.25 9.60
N ASN A 62 -16.07 -5.58 8.69
CA ASN A 62 -17.25 -4.77 8.45
C ASN A 62 -18.29 -5.02 9.55
N PRO A 63 -18.61 -4.02 10.41
CA PRO A 63 -19.55 -4.21 11.52
C PRO A 63 -20.99 -4.46 11.05
N TYR A 64 -21.31 -4.21 9.78
CA TYR A 64 -22.64 -4.39 9.19
C TYR A 64 -22.76 -5.63 8.29
N GLU A 65 -21.71 -6.45 8.16
CA GLU A 65 -21.73 -7.64 7.30
C GLU A 65 -22.72 -8.70 7.80
N LYS A 66 -22.90 -8.79 9.11
CA LYS A 66 -23.96 -9.59 9.72
C LYS A 66 -25.20 -8.73 9.85
N VAL A 67 -25.97 -8.62 8.78
CA VAL A 67 -27.34 -8.13 8.86
C VAL A 67 -28.09 -9.11 9.76
N VAL A 68 -28.39 -8.69 10.99
CA VAL A 68 -29.45 -9.32 11.77
C VAL A 68 -30.73 -9.02 10.99
N THR A 69 -31.26 -10.01 10.27
CA THR A 69 -32.61 -9.93 9.71
C THR A 69 -33.55 -9.50 10.83
N LEU A 70 -34.13 -8.31 10.68
CA LEU A 70 -35.17 -7.76 11.55
C LEU A 70 -36.40 -8.68 11.55
#